data_AF-X1FIG9-F1
#
_entry.id   AF-X1FIG9-F1
#
_cell.length_a   1.000
_cell.length_b   1.000
_cell.length_c   1.000
_cell.angle_alpha   90.00
_cell.angle_beta   90.00
_cell.angle_gamma   90.00
#
_symmetry.space_group_name_H-M   'P 1'
#
loop_
_entity.id
_entity.type
_entity.pdbx_description
1 polymer ?
#
loop_
_entity_poly.entity_id
_entity_poly.type
_entity_poly.pdbx_seq_one_letter_code
_entity_poly.pdbx_strand_id
1 'polypeptide(L)'
;PKAHHVLAASSDIPAIKPAIVDWVVNTTSKTDDDIYYNLITRQVMEARFPGSNRSFTKLKDVEVCGGDMNVVSAQTITENDELFKKVLAARKNVFKQAALIGYDTLFLLLLRRIDTKGAVEKVTKKLNITGRAILCPYAEVGMDVDKPHQLEILRTDLSKQESA
;
A
#
# COMPACT_ATOMS: atom_id res chain seq x y z
N PRO A 1 10.30 -15.61 -16.33
CA PRO A 1 11.08 -15.14 -15.14
C PRO A 1 11.18 -16.26 -14.11
N LYS A 2 12.33 -16.45 -13.42
CA LYS A 2 12.47 -17.43 -12.32
C LYS A 2 12.08 -16.86 -10.94
N ALA A 3 11.80 -15.57 -10.86
CA ALA A 3 11.42 -14.91 -9.61
C ALA A 3 9.97 -15.28 -9.26
N HIS A 4 9.74 -15.75 -8.03
CA HIS A 4 8.42 -16.10 -7.51
C HIS A 4 7.61 -14.86 -7.12
N HIS A 5 8.26 -13.86 -6.52
CA HIS A 5 7.65 -12.58 -6.18
C HIS A 5 8.40 -11.42 -6.83
N VAL A 6 7.68 -10.34 -7.08
CA VAL A 6 8.17 -9.08 -7.62
C VAL A 6 7.80 -7.97 -6.64
N LEU A 7 8.81 -7.22 -6.21
CA LEU A 7 8.62 -5.96 -5.49
C LEU A 7 8.42 -4.84 -6.51
N ALA A 8 7.26 -4.19 -6.46
CA ALA A 8 6.97 -2.98 -7.23
C ALA A 8 7.08 -1.76 -6.32
N ALA A 9 7.77 -0.73 -6.77
CA ALA A 9 7.90 0.55 -6.08
C ALA A 9 7.61 1.70 -7.05
N SER A 10 6.94 2.74 -6.57
CA SER A 10 6.83 3.99 -7.32
C SER A 10 8.19 4.72 -7.35
N SER A 11 8.36 5.62 -8.32
CA SER A 11 9.59 6.37 -8.51
C SER A 11 9.65 7.68 -7.69
N ASP A 12 8.59 8.00 -6.96
CA ASP A 12 8.37 9.29 -6.27
C ASP A 12 8.43 9.19 -4.74
N ILE A 13 9.00 8.10 -4.21
CA ILE A 13 9.28 7.85 -2.78
C ILE A 13 10.79 8.00 -2.46
N PRO A 14 11.37 9.22 -2.50
CA PRO A 14 12.82 9.41 -2.47
C PRO A 14 13.49 9.11 -1.12
N ALA A 15 12.71 8.99 -0.04
CA ALA A 15 13.24 8.70 1.29
C ALA A 15 13.50 7.21 1.56
N ILE A 16 13.21 6.33 0.59
CA ILE A 16 13.43 4.89 0.72
C ILE A 16 14.91 4.59 0.95
N LYS A 17 15.17 3.66 1.89
CA LYS A 17 16.50 3.17 2.24
C LYS A 17 16.61 1.66 1.98
N PRO A 18 17.83 1.12 1.76
CA PRO A 18 18.04 -0.31 1.56
C PRO A 18 17.42 -1.18 2.67
N ALA A 19 17.59 -0.79 3.95
CA ALA A 19 17.04 -1.53 5.08
C ALA A 19 15.50 -1.64 5.06
N ILE A 20 14.80 -0.68 4.45
CA ILE A 20 13.34 -0.71 4.31
C ILE A 20 12.94 -1.74 3.25
N VAL A 21 13.66 -1.75 2.12
CA VAL A 21 13.47 -2.74 1.05
C VAL A 21 13.73 -4.14 1.60
N ASP A 22 14.84 -4.33 2.33
CA ASP A 22 15.18 -5.60 2.96
C ASP A 22 14.11 -6.03 3.95
N TRP A 23 13.58 -5.11 4.76
CA TRP A 23 12.50 -5.41 5.69
C TRP A 23 11.23 -5.86 4.97
N VAL A 24 10.83 -5.18 3.89
CA VAL A 24 9.65 -5.56 3.10
C VAL A 24 9.84 -6.96 2.53
N VAL A 25 10.97 -7.21 1.86
CA VAL A 25 11.28 -8.52 1.25
C VAL A 25 11.30 -9.63 2.30
N ASN A 26 11.98 -9.42 3.42
CA ASN A 26 12.07 -10.40 4.52
C ASN A 26 10.73 -10.61 5.23
N THR A 27 9.84 -9.63 5.21
CA THR A 27 8.52 -9.76 5.81
C THR A 27 7.60 -10.56 4.89
N THR A 28 7.62 -10.27 3.58
CA THR A 28 6.78 -10.95 2.60
C THR A 28 7.26 -12.36 2.27
N SER A 29 8.53 -12.69 2.50
CA SER A 29 9.06 -14.04 2.28
C SER A 29 8.66 -15.06 3.35
N LYS A 30 8.05 -14.62 4.46
CA LYS A 30 7.58 -15.50 5.55
C LYS A 30 6.35 -16.32 5.17
N THR A 31 5.64 -15.91 4.13
CA THR A 31 4.42 -16.53 3.63
C THR A 31 4.48 -16.55 2.10
N ASP A 32 3.53 -17.25 1.47
CA ASP A 32 3.45 -17.37 0.01
C ASP A 32 2.08 -16.90 -0.50
N ASP A 33 1.73 -15.65 -0.19
CA ASP A 33 0.52 -14.98 -0.66
C ASP A 33 0.75 -14.33 -2.05
N ASP A 34 -0.32 -14.20 -2.83
CA ASP A 34 -0.30 -13.62 -4.19
C ASP A 34 -0.03 -12.11 -4.18
N ILE A 35 -0.55 -11.39 -3.17
CA ILE A 35 -0.39 -9.93 -3.03
C ILE A 35 -0.06 -9.56 -1.59
N TYR A 36 0.96 -8.73 -1.43
CA TYR A 36 1.27 -8.04 -0.19
C TYR A 36 1.13 -6.54 -0.39
N TYR A 37 0.21 -5.93 0.35
CA TYR A 37 -0.04 -4.50 0.30
C TYR A 37 0.44 -3.83 1.58
N ASN A 38 1.42 -2.93 1.47
CA ASN A 38 1.93 -2.17 2.62
C ASN A 38 0.94 -1.06 2.99
N LEU A 39 0.56 -1.02 4.26
CA LEU A 39 -0.26 -0.01 4.89
C LEU A 39 0.57 0.67 5.97
N ILE A 40 0.51 2.00 6.02
CA ILE A 40 1.20 2.78 7.03
C ILE A 40 0.17 3.45 7.92
N THR A 41 0.30 3.30 9.24
CA THR A 41 -0.61 3.94 10.19
C THR A 41 -0.39 5.45 10.21
N ARG A 42 -1.44 6.23 10.53
CA ARG A 42 -1.30 7.68 10.74
C ARG A 42 -0.18 7.99 11.74
N GLN A 43 -0.10 7.23 12.83
CA GLN A 43 0.92 7.43 13.85
C GLN A 43 2.34 7.32 13.28
N VAL A 44 2.61 6.30 12.47
CA VAL A 44 3.93 6.11 11.84
C VAL A 44 4.21 7.23 10.83
N MET A 45 3.23 7.60 10.00
CA MET A 45 3.39 8.67 9.03
C MET A 45 3.68 10.02 9.68
N GLU A 46 2.86 10.42 10.66
CA GLU A 46 2.96 11.74 11.29
C GLU A 46 4.16 11.85 12.24
N ALA A 47 4.66 10.74 12.77
CA ALA A 47 5.87 10.73 13.60
C ALA A 47 7.11 11.20 12.83
N ARG A 48 7.21 10.87 11.53
CA ARG A 48 8.35 11.26 10.70
C ARG A 48 8.05 12.41 9.73
N PHE A 49 6.89 12.39 9.10
CA PHE A 49 6.47 13.39 8.11
C PHE A 49 5.20 14.12 8.57
N PRO A 50 5.28 14.90 9.67
CA PRO A 50 4.15 15.68 10.15
C PRO A 50 3.69 16.67 9.08
N GLY A 51 2.37 16.80 8.90
CA GLY A 51 1.81 17.72 7.91
C GLY A 51 1.97 17.29 6.45
N SER A 52 2.35 16.04 6.16
CA SER A 52 2.38 15.48 4.80
C SER A 52 1.02 15.55 4.09
N ASN A 53 -0.08 15.58 4.85
CA ASN A 53 -1.46 15.59 4.35
C ASN A 53 -1.78 14.38 3.45
N ARG A 54 -1.27 13.20 3.81
CA ARG A 54 -1.64 11.95 3.16
C ARG A 54 -3.11 11.62 3.37
N SER A 55 -3.69 10.96 2.38
CA SER A 55 -5.07 10.49 2.43
C SER A 55 -5.15 9.24 3.30
N PHE A 56 -5.84 9.35 4.43
CA PHE A 56 -6.04 8.24 5.35
C PHE A 56 -7.42 7.60 5.19
N THR A 57 -7.43 6.28 5.21
CA THR A 57 -8.62 5.46 5.29
C THR A 57 -8.84 5.05 6.73
N LYS A 58 -9.99 5.39 7.28
CA LYS A 58 -10.39 5.01 8.65
C LYS A 58 -11.05 3.63 8.62
N LEU A 59 -10.32 2.63 9.06
CA LEU A 59 -10.84 1.30 9.35
C LEU A 59 -11.33 1.24 10.80
N LYS A 60 -12.03 0.18 11.16
CA LYS A 60 -12.57 -0.02 12.51
C LYS A 60 -11.48 -0.05 13.58
N ASP A 61 -10.34 -0.63 13.24
CA ASP A 61 -9.20 -0.92 14.11
C ASP A 61 -8.08 0.12 14.01
N VAL A 62 -7.92 0.75 12.84
CA VAL A 62 -6.76 1.60 12.56
C VAL A 62 -7.06 2.65 11.49
N GLU A 63 -6.33 3.76 11.51
CA GLU A 63 -6.31 4.72 10.42
C GLU A 63 -4.99 4.59 9.65
N VAL A 64 -5.09 4.25 8.35
CA VAL A 64 -3.96 3.86 7.51
C VAL A 64 -3.98 4.57 6.16
N CYS A 65 -2.81 4.79 5.59
CA CYS A 65 -2.65 5.12 4.18
C CYS A 65 -1.97 3.97 3.44
N GLY A 66 -2.17 3.91 2.12
CA GLY A 66 -1.47 2.97 1.26
C GLY A 66 0.01 3.33 1.11
N GLY A 67 0.84 2.31 1.02
CA GLY A 67 2.24 2.41 0.63
C GLY A 67 2.42 2.26 -0.88
N ASP A 68 3.46 2.89 -1.39
CA ASP A 68 3.82 2.92 -2.81
C ASP A 68 4.94 1.92 -3.13
N MET A 69 5.23 1.01 -2.20
CA MET A 69 6.07 -0.18 -2.39
C MET A 69 5.29 -1.42 -1.96
N ASN A 70 5.08 -2.38 -2.86
CA ASN A 70 4.23 -3.56 -2.64
C ASN A 70 4.83 -4.80 -3.31
N VAL A 71 4.49 -5.99 -2.82
CA VAL A 71 4.99 -7.27 -3.39
C VAL A 71 3.85 -8.04 -4.00
N VAL A 72 4.08 -8.64 -5.15
CA VAL A 72 3.09 -9.45 -5.86
C VAL A 72 3.76 -10.70 -6.43
N SER A 73 3.07 -11.84 -6.43
CA SER A 73 3.57 -13.06 -7.05
C SER A 73 3.62 -12.90 -8.58
N ALA A 74 4.73 -13.33 -9.17
CA ALA A 74 4.94 -13.27 -10.61
C ALA A 74 3.91 -14.13 -11.35
N GLN A 75 3.48 -15.25 -10.74
CA GLN A 75 2.45 -16.12 -11.29
C GLN A 75 1.10 -15.40 -11.36
N THR A 76 0.72 -14.69 -10.28
CA THR A 76 -0.55 -13.95 -10.22
C THR A 76 -0.62 -12.87 -11.29
N ILE A 77 0.49 -12.16 -11.56
CA ILE A 77 0.57 -11.18 -12.65
C ILE A 77 0.28 -11.85 -14.00
N THR A 78 0.89 -13.02 -14.26
CA THR A 78 0.76 -13.70 -15.55
C THR A 78 -0.59 -14.38 -15.76
N GLU A 79 -1.19 -14.93 -14.71
CA GLU A 79 -2.43 -15.71 -14.81
C GLU A 79 -3.69 -14.84 -14.72
N ASN A 80 -3.61 -13.70 -14.02
CA ASN A 80 -4.75 -12.81 -13.76
C ASN A 80 -4.61 -11.45 -14.45
N ASP A 81 -3.83 -11.36 -15.52
CA ASP A 81 -3.50 -10.12 -16.23
C ASP A 81 -4.75 -9.29 -16.59
N GLU A 82 -5.82 -9.93 -17.09
CA GLU A 82 -7.08 -9.24 -17.44
C GLU A 82 -7.85 -8.72 -16.22
N LEU A 83 -7.82 -9.43 -15.09
CA LEU A 83 -8.43 -8.97 -13.83
C LEU A 83 -7.62 -7.80 -13.27
N PHE A 84 -6.30 -7.92 -13.23
CA PHE A 84 -5.39 -6.85 -12.79
C PHE A 84 -5.53 -5.61 -13.66
N LYS A 85 -5.56 -5.74 -14.98
CA LYS A 85 -5.83 -4.63 -15.91
C LYS A 85 -7.16 -3.95 -15.60
N LYS A 86 -8.23 -4.70 -15.33
CA LYS A 86 -9.53 -4.14 -14.97
C LYS A 86 -9.49 -3.39 -13.63
N VAL A 87 -8.83 -3.95 -12.62
CA VAL A 87 -8.65 -3.30 -11.30
C VAL A 87 -7.82 -2.02 -11.45
N LEU A 88 -6.70 -2.07 -12.17
CA LEU A 88 -5.82 -0.94 -12.42
C LEU A 88 -6.49 0.15 -13.28
N ALA A 89 -7.26 -0.23 -14.30
CA ALA A 89 -8.05 0.70 -15.11
C ALA A 89 -9.18 1.35 -14.30
N ALA A 90 -9.74 0.62 -13.34
CA ALA A 90 -10.74 1.13 -12.40
C ALA A 90 -10.14 2.01 -11.30
N ARG A 91 -8.79 2.07 -11.13
CA ARG A 91 -8.11 2.84 -10.07
C ARG A 91 -8.63 4.26 -9.90
N LYS A 92 -8.95 4.95 -11.00
CA LYS A 92 -9.40 6.35 -11.00
C LYS A 92 -10.92 6.52 -10.82
N ASN A 93 -11.70 5.43 -10.76
CA ASN A 93 -13.16 5.48 -10.67
C ASN A 93 -13.67 4.61 -9.51
N VAL A 94 -14.10 5.27 -8.44
CA VAL A 94 -14.58 4.65 -7.20
C VAL A 94 -15.76 3.70 -7.46
N PHE A 95 -16.68 4.03 -8.37
CA PHE A 95 -17.83 3.17 -8.69
C PHE A 95 -17.42 1.90 -9.43
N LYS A 96 -16.42 1.98 -10.32
CA LYS A 96 -15.87 0.79 -11.00
C LYS A 96 -15.08 -0.10 -10.04
N GLN A 97 -14.32 0.49 -9.11
CA GLN A 97 -13.69 -0.30 -8.04
C GLN A 97 -14.73 -0.95 -7.14
N ALA A 98 -15.79 -0.23 -6.78
CA ALA A 98 -16.88 -0.74 -5.97
C ALA A 98 -17.64 -1.88 -6.66
N ALA A 99 -17.76 -1.89 -7.98
CA ALA A 99 -18.34 -3.01 -8.70
C ALA A 99 -17.45 -4.27 -8.68
N LEU A 100 -16.12 -4.09 -8.66
CA LEU A 100 -15.13 -5.19 -8.61
C LEU A 100 -14.97 -5.76 -7.19
N ILE A 101 -14.86 -4.90 -6.19
CA ILE A 101 -14.67 -5.24 -4.77
C ILE A 101 -16.03 -5.45 -4.06
N GLY A 102 -17.12 -5.12 -4.75
CA GLY A 102 -18.53 -5.11 -4.37
C GLY A 102 -18.95 -4.05 -3.34
N TYR A 103 -20.21 -3.64 -3.51
CA TYR A 103 -20.83 -2.55 -2.77
C TYR A 103 -20.91 -2.81 -1.27
N ASP A 104 -21.02 -4.06 -0.82
CA ASP A 104 -21.04 -4.42 0.60
C ASP A 104 -19.74 -4.03 1.32
N THR A 105 -18.59 -4.29 0.70
CA THR A 105 -17.28 -3.87 1.22
C THR A 105 -17.18 -2.35 1.26
N LEU A 106 -17.67 -1.66 0.23
CA LEU A 106 -17.69 -0.20 0.18
C LEU A 106 -18.60 0.40 1.26
N PHE A 107 -19.80 -0.15 1.47
CA PHE A 107 -20.72 0.29 2.52
C PHE A 107 -20.11 0.04 3.91
N LEU A 108 -19.46 -1.09 4.14
CA LEU A 108 -18.78 -1.37 5.40
C LEU A 108 -17.58 -0.43 5.63
N LEU A 109 -16.84 -0.07 4.58
CA LEU A 109 -15.77 0.91 4.63
C LEU A 109 -16.31 2.32 4.94
N LEU A 110 -17.36 2.75 4.25
CA LEU A 110 -18.03 4.04 4.47
C LEU A 110 -18.61 4.15 5.89
N LEU A 111 -19.20 3.06 6.39
CA LEU A 111 -19.72 2.97 7.75
C LEU A 111 -18.63 2.71 8.79
N ARG A 112 -17.35 2.58 8.39
CA ARG A 112 -16.20 2.24 9.25
C ARG A 112 -16.38 0.98 10.08
N ARG A 113 -17.10 0.00 9.53
CA ARG A 113 -17.43 -1.28 10.17
C ARG A 113 -16.56 -2.44 9.71
N ILE A 114 -15.59 -2.17 8.83
CA ILE A 114 -14.62 -3.16 8.36
C ILE A 114 -13.27 -2.92 9.05
N ASP A 115 -12.68 -3.99 9.56
CA ASP A 115 -11.29 -3.99 10.02
C ASP A 115 -10.35 -4.38 8.88
N THR A 116 -9.05 -4.21 9.10
CA THR A 116 -8.02 -4.52 8.08
C THR A 116 -8.12 -5.96 7.57
N LYS A 117 -8.34 -6.92 8.47
CA LYS A 117 -8.43 -8.35 8.12
C LYS A 117 -9.65 -8.64 7.26
N GLY A 118 -10.83 -8.15 7.65
CA GLY A 118 -12.07 -8.33 6.91
C GLY A 118 -12.05 -7.64 5.55
N ALA A 119 -11.34 -6.51 5.42
CA ALA A 119 -11.11 -5.85 4.14
C ALA A 119 -10.28 -6.74 3.19
N VAL A 120 -9.17 -7.30 3.68
CA VAL A 120 -8.34 -8.22 2.92
C VAL A 120 -9.13 -9.45 2.51
N GLU A 121 -9.81 -10.14 3.45
CA GLU A 121 -10.59 -11.36 3.17
C GLU A 121 -11.68 -11.15 2.11
N LYS A 122 -12.37 -9.99 2.13
CA LYS A 122 -13.40 -9.68 1.13
C LYS A 122 -12.81 -9.42 -0.25
N VAL A 123 -11.69 -8.72 -0.32
CA VAL A 123 -11.00 -8.41 -1.59
C VAL A 123 -10.43 -9.68 -2.20
N THR A 124 -9.69 -10.47 -1.42
CA THR A 124 -9.06 -11.72 -1.87
C THR A 124 -10.08 -12.74 -2.35
N LYS A 125 -11.18 -12.91 -1.61
CA LYS A 125 -12.28 -13.80 -2.01
C LYS A 125 -12.94 -13.39 -3.33
N LYS A 126 -13.08 -12.10 -3.61
CA LYS A 126 -13.69 -11.61 -4.86
C LYS A 126 -12.76 -11.67 -6.05
N LEU A 127 -11.46 -11.49 -5.81
CA LEU A 127 -10.44 -11.57 -6.83
C LEU A 127 -9.94 -13.02 -7.05
N ASN A 128 -10.39 -13.98 -6.23
CA ASN A 128 -9.97 -15.38 -6.25
C ASN A 128 -8.44 -15.55 -6.18
N ILE A 129 -7.82 -14.77 -5.28
CA ILE A 129 -6.38 -14.77 -5.00
C ILE A 129 -6.17 -14.77 -3.49
N THR A 130 -4.98 -15.07 -3.03
CA THR A 130 -4.54 -14.83 -1.66
C THR A 130 -3.99 -13.41 -1.51
N GLY A 131 -3.96 -12.88 -0.30
CA GLY A 131 -3.47 -11.53 -0.12
C GLY A 131 -3.36 -11.11 1.33
N ARG A 132 -2.45 -10.17 1.60
CA ARG A 132 -2.11 -9.74 2.94
C ARG A 132 -1.87 -8.25 2.98
N ALA A 133 -2.50 -7.59 3.95
CA ALA A 133 -2.12 -6.24 4.35
C ALA A 133 -0.96 -6.32 5.35
N ILE A 134 0.12 -5.60 5.08
CA ILE A 134 1.29 -5.50 5.96
C ILE A 134 1.27 -4.12 6.59
N LEU A 135 1.19 -4.06 7.92
CA LEU A 135 1.41 -2.80 8.65
C LEU A 135 2.91 -2.49 8.64
N CYS A 136 3.32 -1.62 7.73
CA CYS A 136 4.71 -1.23 7.53
C CYS A 136 5.11 -0.18 8.59
N PRO A 137 6.20 -0.39 9.34
CA PRO A 137 6.66 0.55 10.36
C PRO A 137 7.46 1.74 9.78
N TYR A 138 7.64 1.80 8.46
CA TYR A 138 8.41 2.84 7.78
C TYR A 138 7.48 3.80 7.03
N ALA A 139 7.51 5.08 7.44
CA ALA A 139 6.71 6.13 6.83
C ALA A 139 7.13 6.42 5.38
N GLU A 140 8.40 6.17 5.05
CA GLU A 140 8.99 6.42 3.74
C GLU A 140 8.32 5.61 2.63
N VAL A 141 7.73 4.45 2.98
CA VAL A 141 6.97 3.62 2.05
C VAL A 141 5.68 4.30 1.59
N GLY A 142 5.12 5.22 2.38
CA GLY A 142 3.90 5.95 2.04
C GLY A 142 4.10 7.44 1.81
N MET A 143 5.34 7.95 1.77
CA MET A 143 5.65 9.37 1.59
C MET A 143 6.10 9.65 0.15
N ASP A 144 5.13 9.85 -0.72
CA ASP A 144 5.29 10.25 -2.11
C ASP A 144 5.39 11.78 -2.28
N VAL A 145 5.93 12.22 -3.42
CA VAL A 145 6.04 13.64 -3.80
C VAL A 145 5.02 13.98 -4.88
N ASP A 146 3.79 14.26 -4.47
CA ASP A 146 2.73 14.73 -5.38
C ASP A 146 2.59 16.26 -5.41
N LYS A 147 2.90 16.93 -4.30
CA LYS A 147 2.60 18.35 -4.05
C LYS A 147 3.85 19.15 -3.62
N PRO A 148 3.91 20.46 -3.89
CA PRO A 148 5.05 21.29 -3.51
C PRO A 148 5.42 21.23 -2.02
N HIS A 149 4.44 21.18 -1.12
CA HIS A 149 4.73 21.09 0.33
C HIS A 149 5.35 19.74 0.73
N GLN A 150 5.02 18.65 0.02
CA GLN A 150 5.64 17.33 0.26
C GLN A 150 7.10 17.33 -0.18
N LEU A 151 7.40 17.99 -1.30
CA LEU A 151 8.78 18.18 -1.76
C LEU A 151 9.62 18.94 -0.72
N GLU A 152 9.08 20.03 -0.15
CA GLU A 152 9.78 20.81 0.88
C GLU A 152 10.00 20.02 2.18
N ILE A 153 9.02 19.20 2.59
CA ILE A 153 9.18 18.26 3.72
C ILE A 153 10.34 17.31 3.45
N LEU A 154 10.38 16.67 2.28
CA LEU A 154 11.42 15.69 1.94
C LEU A 154 12.80 16.32 1.74
N ARG A 155 12.89 17.51 1.14
CA ARG A 155 14.15 18.28 1.07
C ARG A 155 14.71 18.57 2.45
N THR A 156 13.83 18.94 3.38
CA THR A 156 14.21 19.24 4.76
C THR A 156 14.62 17.97 5.51
N ASP A 157 13.88 16.86 5.35
CA ASP A 157 14.20 15.57 5.98
C ASP A 157 15.54 15.02 5.48
N LEU A 158 15.75 14.99 4.16
CA LEU A 158 16.94 14.40 3.55
C LEU A 158 18.20 15.22 3.83
N SER A 159 18.14 16.55 3.75
CA SER A 159 19.29 17.42 4.07
C SER A 159 19.78 17.24 5.52
N LYS A 160 18.86 17.02 6.47
CA LYS A 160 19.21 16.76 7.87
C LYS A 160 19.94 15.44 8.06
N GLN A 161 19.66 14.44 7.23
CA GLN A 161 20.29 13.12 7.30
C GLN A 161 21.67 13.11 6.66
N GLU A 162 21.93 13.95 5.65
CA GLU A 162 23.28 14.11 5.09
C GLU A 162 24.24 14.84 6.06
N SER A 163 23.68 15.66 6.96
CA SER A 163 24.45 16.45 7.92
C SER A 163 24.70 15.73 9.25
N ALA A 164 24.18 14.51 9.43
CA ALA A 164 24.23 13.71 10.66
C ALA A 164 25.13 12.49 10.48
#